data_AF-A0A1M6CHQ2-F1
#
_entry.id   AF-A0A1M6CHQ2-F1
#
_cell.length_a   1.000
_cell.length_b   1.000
_cell.length_c   1.000
_cell.angle_alpha   90.00
_cell.angle_beta   90.00
_cell.angle_gamma   90.00
#
_symmetry.space_group_name_H-M   'P 1'
#
loop_
_entity.id
_entity.type
_entity.pdbx_description
1 polymer ?
#
loop_
_entity_poly.entity_id
_entity_poly.type
_entity_poly.pdbx_seq_one_letter_code
_entity_poly.pdbx_strand_id
1 'polypeptide(L)'
;MKKNYFFLSSLFFFLLSYNSIAQCLPTSSSTYSQNDFGNNEWIAHTYDYSSSTNDYNSSTFDTISNYQGYYIDAGYGTSGISFDSSDSFNTSSNPSTALTYQGCPMSGNDTYNVVYKRKGFPVATDYQISIEGASGENGNDDAAKLYIDGTLVWSNTGCCSVSANVWSGSLDGDSEIIFIWSERAGQSYGRMLFENIPAGPTTPPEDTSFGNFEWKVGVYDGANFDTYYGSYNHKGVSFNTEDLWADSDNPTDASGPTSLTDGYVGTTGISDDRHSYVYRREGFDCGYYNLDILRHDDAIEVIVDGVTVYQKTTWDNRVATLDVWDGYLDANSQIEIRMRETQGGDSILTIDLTATYGQANDPNEYIWIGGADTDPTNAANWCDAVPPNDGTASISVSGDADFFPVYSSSAEVDNFIIESGAQITFNSGFDLDVNGDFDNHGTILITDGELQFTGTTAQTLTGEGFDVDYLEVNNPAGVTL
;
A
#
# COMPACT_ATOMS: atom_id res chain seq x y z
N MET A 1 4.35 96.44 35.72
CA MET A 1 5.72 96.00 36.07
C MET A 1 5.71 94.47 36.18
N LYS A 2 6.30 93.76 35.21
CA LYS A 2 7.53 92.97 35.40
C LYS A 2 7.54 92.15 36.71
N LYS A 3 7.44 90.81 36.62
CA LYS A 3 8.59 89.89 36.74
C LYS A 3 8.17 88.42 36.63
N ASN A 4 8.90 87.69 35.79
CA ASN A 4 9.06 86.23 35.79
C ASN A 4 9.73 85.76 37.09
N TYR A 5 9.72 84.43 37.35
CA TYR A 5 10.86 83.54 37.65
C TYR A 5 10.30 82.27 38.36
N PHE A 6 10.28 81.13 37.66
CA PHE A 6 11.26 80.03 37.79
C PHE A 6 11.30 79.40 39.20
N PHE A 7 10.72 78.21 39.35
CA PHE A 7 11.12 77.28 40.40
C PHE A 7 11.60 75.97 39.78
N LEU A 8 12.76 75.58 40.28
CA LEU A 8 13.70 74.60 39.77
C LEU A 8 13.26 73.17 40.14
N SER A 9 13.42 72.25 39.20
CA SER A 9 13.36 70.80 39.40
C SER A 9 14.38 70.34 40.45
N SER A 10 13.97 69.44 41.34
CA SER A 10 14.87 68.43 41.91
C SER A 10 14.05 67.20 42.31
N LEU A 11 13.88 66.29 41.35
CA LEU A 11 13.30 64.97 41.57
C LEU A 11 14.36 64.09 42.25
N PHE A 12 14.14 63.79 43.54
CA PHE A 12 14.97 62.89 44.33
C PHE A 12 14.61 61.45 43.94
N PHE A 13 15.37 60.84 43.03
CA PHE A 13 15.26 59.41 42.76
C PHE A 13 15.83 58.62 43.94
N PHE A 14 14.97 57.89 44.63
CA PHE A 14 15.39 56.76 45.46
C PHE A 14 15.98 55.70 44.52
N LEU A 15 17.30 55.53 44.53
CA LEU A 15 17.96 54.35 44.00
C LEU A 15 17.62 53.17 44.93
N LEU A 16 16.54 52.46 44.61
CA LEU A 16 16.38 51.08 45.02
C LEU A 16 17.38 50.28 44.19
N SER A 17 18.45 49.84 44.84
CA SER A 17 19.37 48.83 44.31
C SER A 17 18.60 47.52 44.11
N TYR A 18 18.03 47.34 42.91
CA TYR A 18 17.74 46.02 42.40
C TYR A 18 19.10 45.32 42.24
N ASN A 19 19.34 44.29 43.06
CA ASN A 19 20.36 43.29 42.75
C ASN A 19 19.93 42.60 41.45
N SER A 20 20.32 43.21 40.34
CA SER A 20 20.23 42.62 39.02
C SER A 20 21.41 41.65 38.94
N ILE A 21 21.21 40.42 39.42
CA ILE A 21 22.19 39.36 39.21
C ILE A 21 22.33 39.22 37.69
N ALA A 22 23.53 39.44 37.16
CA ALA A 22 23.78 39.41 35.73
C ALA A 22 23.44 38.02 35.17
N GLN A 23 22.45 37.93 34.29
CA GLN A 23 22.21 36.73 33.51
C GLN A 23 23.42 36.51 32.59
N CYS A 24 23.96 35.30 32.54
CA CYS A 24 24.98 34.98 31.55
C CYS A 24 24.30 34.81 30.20
N LEU A 25 24.24 35.89 29.43
CA LEU A 25 23.74 35.82 28.06
C LEU A 25 24.80 35.14 27.19
N PRO A 26 24.41 34.20 26.31
CA PRO A 26 25.31 33.60 25.33
C PRO A 26 26.03 34.69 24.52
N THR A 27 27.24 34.40 24.04
CA THR A 27 28.01 35.36 23.24
C THR A 27 27.22 35.80 22.00
N SER A 28 27.55 36.94 21.40
CA SER A 28 26.87 37.46 20.20
C SER A 28 26.92 36.55 18.94
N SER A 29 27.55 35.38 19.05
CA SER A 29 27.64 34.32 18.04
C SER A 29 26.72 33.14 18.32
N SER A 30 25.90 33.17 19.38
CA SER A 30 25.01 32.08 19.75
C SER A 30 23.85 31.94 18.77
N THR A 31 23.57 30.70 18.39
CA THR A 31 22.44 30.37 17.50
C THR A 31 21.10 30.42 18.22
N TYR A 32 21.07 30.15 19.53
CA TYR A 32 19.84 30.02 20.31
C TYR A 32 19.78 30.97 21.52
N SER A 33 18.56 31.45 21.81
CA SER A 33 18.18 32.19 22.99
C SER A 33 17.50 31.28 24.02
N GLN A 34 17.41 31.73 25.27
CA GLN A 34 16.86 30.98 26.42
C GLN A 34 15.47 30.35 26.19
N ASN A 35 14.66 30.96 25.32
CA ASN A 35 13.29 30.52 25.07
C ASN A 35 13.12 29.70 23.80
N ASP A 36 14.18 29.52 23.02
CA ASP A 36 14.09 28.89 21.71
C ASP A 36 13.89 27.37 21.84
N PHE A 37 13.22 26.80 20.84
CA PHE A 37 13.19 25.36 20.62
C PHE A 37 14.20 25.02 19.55
N GLY A 38 14.92 23.90 19.72
CA GLY A 38 15.69 23.32 18.63
C GLY A 38 14.75 22.83 17.52
N ASN A 39 15.14 23.04 16.27
CA ASN A 39 14.39 22.55 15.12
C ASN A 39 15.05 21.27 14.59
N ASN A 40 14.43 20.12 14.83
CA ASN A 40 14.98 18.79 14.56
C ASN A 40 16.22 18.41 15.39
N GLU A 41 16.50 19.14 16.49
CA GLU A 41 17.56 18.83 17.46
C GLU A 41 17.10 19.24 18.87
N TRP A 42 17.71 18.67 19.92
CA TRP A 42 17.41 19.04 21.30
C TRP A 42 18.31 20.20 21.75
N ILE A 43 17.71 21.23 22.33
CA ILE A 43 18.44 22.31 23.01
C ILE A 43 18.21 22.19 24.50
N ALA A 44 19.29 21.98 25.24
CA ALA A 44 19.30 21.81 26.68
C ALA A 44 19.72 23.11 27.36
N HIS A 45 18.75 23.89 27.82
CA HIS A 45 18.97 25.16 28.52
C HIS A 45 19.28 24.92 30.00
N THR A 46 20.31 25.59 30.52
CA THR A 46 20.87 25.30 31.85
C THR A 46 20.75 26.50 32.79
N TYR A 47 20.51 26.20 34.06
CA TYR A 47 20.18 27.17 35.08
C TYR A 47 20.83 26.80 36.41
N ASP A 48 21.54 27.72 37.04
CA ASP A 48 22.09 27.50 38.37
C ASP A 48 21.05 27.85 39.44
N TYR A 49 21.02 27.11 40.55
CA TYR A 49 20.33 27.61 41.75
C TYR A 49 21.02 28.89 42.25
N SER A 50 20.24 29.87 42.72
CA SER A 50 20.79 31.11 43.26
C SER A 50 21.78 30.79 44.39
N SER A 51 23.01 31.29 44.29
CA SER A 51 24.15 30.96 45.17
C SER A 51 24.00 31.38 46.63
N SER A 52 22.81 31.83 47.05
CA SER A 52 22.53 32.30 48.42
C SER A 52 21.33 31.63 49.11
N THR A 53 20.57 30.79 48.42
CA THR A 53 19.41 30.10 49.01
C THR A 53 19.29 28.69 48.44
N ASN A 54 19.33 27.68 49.32
CA ASN A 54 19.08 26.28 48.99
C ASN A 54 17.57 26.09 48.74
N ASP A 55 17.03 26.79 47.74
CA ASP A 55 15.60 26.90 47.42
C ASP A 55 15.05 25.69 46.66
N TYR A 56 15.80 24.58 46.65
CA TYR A 56 15.28 23.34 46.09
C TYR A 56 14.04 22.90 46.86
N ASN A 57 12.97 22.75 46.11
CA ASN A 57 11.73 22.16 46.56
C ASN A 57 11.24 21.25 45.44
N SER A 58 11.15 19.95 45.72
CA SER A 58 10.73 18.96 44.74
C SER A 58 9.32 19.16 44.19
N SER A 59 8.50 20.04 44.81
CA SER A 59 7.19 20.44 44.31
C SER A 59 7.18 21.72 43.46
N THR A 60 8.26 22.51 43.48
CA THR A 60 8.39 23.80 42.75
C THR A 60 9.76 23.98 42.11
N PHE A 61 10.46 22.89 41.76
CA PHE A 61 11.82 22.93 41.20
C PHE A 61 11.89 23.62 39.83
N ASP A 62 10.76 23.70 39.13
CA ASP A 62 10.60 24.37 37.84
C ASP A 62 10.58 25.90 37.95
N THR A 63 10.75 26.49 39.13
CA THR A 63 11.04 27.92 39.29
C THR A 63 12.48 28.22 38.87
N ILE A 64 12.70 28.20 37.56
CA ILE A 64 14.00 28.41 36.93
C ILE A 64 14.39 29.89 36.93
N SER A 65 15.59 30.18 37.42
CA SER A 65 16.21 31.50 37.37
C SER A 65 17.72 31.33 37.18
N ASN A 66 18.46 32.42 36.93
CA ASN A 66 19.93 32.37 36.78
C ASN A 66 20.41 31.45 35.63
N TYR A 67 19.97 31.77 34.41
CA TYR A 67 20.37 31.11 33.17
C TYR A 67 21.89 31.15 32.95
N GLN A 68 22.49 30.00 32.65
CA GLN A 68 23.93 29.84 32.44
C GLN A 68 24.30 29.61 30.97
N GLY A 69 23.40 29.04 30.17
CA GLY A 69 23.68 28.76 28.76
C GLY A 69 22.84 27.61 28.22
N TYR A 70 23.32 27.02 27.14
CA TYR A 70 22.72 25.81 26.57
C TYR A 70 23.79 24.92 25.95
N TYR A 71 23.45 23.65 25.72
CA TYR A 71 24.17 22.78 24.81
C TYR A 71 23.20 22.15 23.81
N ILE A 72 23.74 21.72 22.67
CA ILE A 72 22.99 21.03 21.62
C ILE A 72 23.21 19.53 21.81
N ASP A 73 22.12 18.80 21.92
CA ASP A 73 22.08 17.35 21.98
C ASP A 73 21.44 16.83 20.69
N ALA A 74 22.21 16.04 19.92
CA ALA A 74 21.73 15.49 18.66
C ALA A 74 20.67 14.40 18.88
N GLY A 75 20.55 13.88 20.10
CA GLY A 75 19.72 12.74 20.43
C GLY A 75 20.20 11.45 19.78
N TYR A 76 19.40 10.40 19.97
CA TYR A 76 19.59 9.08 19.38
C TYR A 76 18.27 8.53 18.83
N GLY A 77 18.35 7.34 18.21
CA GLY A 77 17.20 6.70 17.58
C GLY A 77 16.82 7.35 16.25
N THR A 78 15.66 6.97 15.72
CA THR A 78 15.16 7.48 14.44
C THR A 78 14.98 8.99 14.49
N SER A 79 15.65 9.73 13.59
CA SER A 79 15.61 11.20 13.53
C SER A 79 16.13 11.94 14.79
N GLY A 80 16.85 11.26 15.69
CA GLY A 80 17.46 11.86 16.88
C GLY A 80 16.45 12.42 17.89
N ILE A 81 15.25 11.85 17.95
CA ILE A 81 14.16 12.37 18.80
C ILE A 81 14.28 11.91 20.26
N SER A 82 14.93 10.79 20.54
CA SER A 82 15.23 10.35 21.92
C SER A 82 16.53 11.01 22.41
N PHE A 83 16.75 11.13 23.71
CA PHE A 83 18.01 11.66 24.24
C PHE A 83 18.41 11.03 25.58
N ASP A 84 19.71 11.04 25.84
CA ASP A 84 20.31 10.69 27.13
C ASP A 84 21.38 11.74 27.44
N SER A 85 21.13 12.57 28.47
CA SER A 85 22.05 13.66 28.80
C SER A 85 23.43 13.17 29.24
N SER A 86 23.56 11.90 29.64
CA SER A 86 24.85 11.30 30.03
C SER A 86 25.79 11.05 28.84
N ASP A 87 25.28 11.10 27.61
CA ASP A 87 26.10 11.16 26.39
C ASP A 87 26.71 12.55 26.17
N SER A 88 26.08 13.59 26.73
CA SER A 88 26.52 14.99 26.59
C SER A 88 27.49 15.42 27.68
N PHE A 89 27.32 14.95 28.93
CA PHE A 89 28.23 15.23 30.05
C PHE A 89 28.24 14.09 31.07
N ASN A 90 29.28 14.02 31.91
CA ASN A 90 29.41 12.96 32.90
C ASN A 90 28.37 13.11 34.01
N THR A 91 27.76 12.02 34.48
CA THR A 91 26.71 12.08 35.52
C THR A 91 27.17 12.67 36.85
N SER A 92 28.49 12.79 37.11
CA SER A 92 29.05 13.47 38.28
C SER A 92 29.53 14.91 38.01
N SER A 93 29.23 15.47 36.84
CA SER A 93 29.54 16.84 36.44
C SER A 93 28.28 17.66 36.19
N ASN A 94 28.48 18.89 35.70
CA ASN A 94 27.39 19.76 35.27
C ASN A 94 27.38 19.93 33.74
N PRO A 95 26.25 20.36 33.16
CA PRO A 95 26.10 20.61 31.73
C PRO A 95 27.14 21.51 31.06
N SER A 96 27.80 22.42 31.77
CA SER A 96 28.80 23.31 31.16
C SER A 96 30.07 22.61 30.69
N THR A 97 30.20 21.31 30.96
CA THR A 97 31.27 20.46 30.41
C THR A 97 30.92 19.81 29.07
N ALA A 98 29.67 19.95 28.59
CA ALA A 98 29.26 19.37 27.31
C ALA A 98 30.04 19.99 26.14
N LEU A 99 30.36 19.18 25.14
CA LEU A 99 31.21 19.59 24.01
C LEU A 99 30.64 20.79 23.23
N THR A 100 29.30 20.84 23.11
CA THR A 100 28.56 21.87 22.36
C THR A 100 28.09 23.03 23.24
N TYR A 101 28.51 23.09 24.51
CA TYR A 101 28.03 24.08 25.46
C TYR A 101 28.41 25.51 25.06
N GLN A 102 27.43 26.41 25.13
CA GLN A 102 27.57 27.84 24.92
C GLN A 102 26.96 28.60 26.10
N GLY A 103 27.81 29.28 26.86
CA GLY A 103 27.39 30.04 28.03
C GLY A 103 28.51 30.24 29.05
N CYS A 104 28.13 30.55 30.28
CA CYS A 104 29.04 30.60 31.42
C CYS A 104 29.24 29.22 32.04
N PRO A 105 30.42 28.95 32.60
CA PRO A 105 30.62 27.79 33.47
C PRO A 105 29.62 27.82 34.62
N MET A 106 29.00 26.68 34.89
CA MET A 106 28.10 26.52 36.03
C MET A 106 28.89 26.48 37.34
N SER A 107 28.27 26.99 38.41
CA SER A 107 28.95 27.22 39.69
C SER A 107 29.20 25.94 40.52
N GLY A 108 28.52 24.83 40.21
CA GLY A 108 28.68 23.56 40.90
C GLY A 108 28.13 22.36 40.12
N ASN A 109 28.40 21.15 40.61
CA ASN A 109 27.99 19.89 39.99
C ASN A 109 26.66 19.34 40.53
N ASP A 110 26.11 19.96 41.56
CA ASP A 110 25.09 19.34 42.42
C ASP A 110 23.84 20.21 42.59
N THR A 111 23.74 21.36 41.92
CA THR A 111 22.61 22.28 42.11
C THR A 111 22.29 23.07 40.84
N TYR A 112 21.48 22.48 39.97
CA TYR A 112 21.05 23.14 38.73
C TYR A 112 19.72 22.59 38.19
N ASN A 113 19.14 23.29 37.23
CA ASN A 113 18.04 22.79 36.41
C ASN A 113 18.47 22.72 34.95
N VAL A 114 17.93 21.74 34.24
CA VAL A 114 18.07 21.62 32.79
C VAL A 114 16.69 21.55 32.16
N VAL A 115 16.52 22.29 31.06
CA VAL A 115 15.28 22.40 30.30
C VAL A 115 15.59 22.02 28.85
N TYR A 116 15.27 20.79 28.47
CA TYR A 116 15.30 20.33 27.08
C TYR A 116 14.10 20.86 26.32
N LYS A 117 14.35 21.42 25.13
CA LYS A 117 13.34 21.95 24.23
C LYS A 117 13.58 21.49 22.80
N ARG A 118 12.54 20.95 22.16
CA ARG A 118 12.57 20.55 20.74
C ARG A 118 11.20 20.75 20.06
N LYS A 119 11.27 21.08 18.77
CA LYS A 119 10.20 20.93 17.78
C LYS A 119 10.73 20.28 16.50
N GLY A 120 9.88 20.06 15.51
CA GLY A 120 10.26 19.37 14.28
C GLY A 120 10.29 17.85 14.46
N PHE A 121 9.17 17.28 14.94
CA PHE A 121 9.03 15.83 15.00
C PHE A 121 8.52 15.30 13.65
N PRO A 122 9.00 14.14 13.19
CA PRO A 122 8.34 13.44 12.08
C PRO A 122 6.86 13.24 12.38
N VAL A 123 5.99 13.35 11.37
CA VAL A 123 4.55 13.11 11.54
C VAL A 123 4.32 11.64 11.89
N ALA A 124 3.70 11.39 13.03
CA ALA A 124 3.13 10.09 13.38
C ALA A 124 1.90 10.28 14.28
N THR A 125 0.93 9.37 14.16
CA THR A 125 -0.32 9.43 14.92
C THR A 125 -0.23 8.81 16.31
N ASP A 126 0.82 8.02 16.59
CA ASP A 126 0.97 7.30 17.85
C ASP A 126 2.44 7.19 18.29
N TYR A 127 2.94 8.26 18.90
CA TYR A 127 4.17 8.20 19.67
C TYR A 127 3.88 7.68 21.07
N GLN A 128 4.80 6.89 21.62
CA GLN A 128 4.90 6.59 23.04
C GLN A 128 6.17 7.23 23.59
N ILE A 129 6.03 7.94 24.71
CA ILE A 129 7.14 8.58 25.41
C ILE A 129 7.34 7.91 26.76
N SER A 130 8.57 7.49 27.02
CA SER A 130 9.03 7.00 28.31
C SER A 130 10.17 7.88 28.85
N ILE A 131 10.22 8.07 30.17
CA ILE A 131 11.32 8.75 30.85
C ILE A 131 12.30 7.66 31.31
N GLU A 132 13.16 7.26 30.37
CA GLU A 132 14.20 6.25 30.50
C GLU A 132 15.25 6.38 29.38
N GLY A 133 16.38 5.68 29.53
CA GLY A 133 17.41 5.55 28.50
C GLY A 133 17.15 4.40 27.52
N ALA A 134 17.98 4.32 26.47
CA ALA A 134 17.84 3.36 25.39
C ALA A 134 17.90 1.88 25.84
N SER A 135 18.51 1.61 26.99
CA SER A 135 18.66 0.26 27.56
C SER A 135 17.86 0.09 28.86
N GLY A 136 16.87 0.95 29.11
CA GLY A 136 16.06 0.94 30.34
C GLY A 136 16.75 1.58 31.53
N GLU A 137 17.71 2.48 31.31
CA GLU A 137 18.34 3.26 32.36
C GLU A 137 17.33 4.23 33.01
N ASN A 138 17.51 4.53 34.31
CA ASN A 138 16.66 5.47 35.04
C ASN A 138 16.53 6.81 34.31
N GLY A 139 15.33 7.38 34.28
CA GLY A 139 15.05 8.51 33.40
C GLY A 139 15.42 9.89 33.94
N ASN A 140 15.40 10.09 35.25
CA ASN A 140 15.64 11.40 35.85
C ASN A 140 16.34 11.33 37.20
N ASP A 141 17.25 12.26 37.44
CA ASP A 141 17.89 12.51 38.73
C ASP A 141 18.12 14.03 38.88
N ASP A 142 17.48 14.74 39.82
CA ASP A 142 16.35 14.36 40.67
C ASP A 142 15.01 14.60 39.95
N ALA A 143 14.08 15.38 40.53
CA ALA A 143 12.70 15.58 40.08
C ALA A 143 12.59 16.11 38.64
N ALA A 144 11.55 15.69 37.91
CA ALA A 144 11.34 16.03 36.52
C ALA A 144 9.87 16.27 36.12
N LYS A 145 9.67 17.01 35.02
CA LYS A 145 8.37 17.34 34.40
C LYS A 145 8.48 17.26 32.88
N LEU A 146 7.41 16.78 32.25
CA LEU A 146 7.25 16.69 30.81
C LEU A 146 6.02 17.49 30.36
N TYR A 147 6.22 18.38 29.40
CA TYR A 147 5.16 19.12 28.72
C TYR A 147 5.16 18.80 27.22
N ILE A 148 3.97 18.61 26.67
CA ILE A 148 3.70 18.45 25.24
C ILE A 148 2.71 19.55 24.83
N ASP A 149 3.08 20.38 23.86
CA ASP A 149 2.28 21.52 23.38
C ASP A 149 1.76 22.43 24.49
N GLY A 150 2.65 22.71 25.46
CA GLY A 150 2.34 23.52 26.65
C GLY A 150 1.49 22.84 27.72
N THR A 151 1.05 21.60 27.52
CA THR A 151 0.28 20.81 28.49
C THR A 151 1.22 19.96 29.35
N LEU A 152 1.10 20.04 30.68
CA LEU A 152 1.82 19.13 31.58
C LEU A 152 1.21 17.73 31.46
N VAL A 153 1.97 16.78 30.92
CA VAL A 153 1.49 15.40 30.72
C VAL A 153 2.05 14.43 31.76
N TRP A 154 3.21 14.76 32.35
CA TRP A 154 3.83 13.93 33.38
C TRP A 154 4.72 14.74 34.32
N SER A 155 4.80 14.30 35.57
CA SER A 155 5.71 14.86 36.58
C SER A 155 6.10 13.82 37.62
N ASN A 156 7.34 13.88 38.11
CA ASN A 156 7.83 13.08 39.22
C ASN A 156 8.64 13.96 40.18
N THR A 157 8.29 13.94 41.46
CA THR A 157 9.00 14.69 42.51
C THR A 157 10.13 13.89 43.17
N GLY A 158 10.27 12.61 42.82
CA GLY A 158 11.38 11.74 43.21
C GLY A 158 12.38 11.56 42.07
N CYS A 159 13.41 10.78 42.34
CA CYS A 159 14.48 10.48 41.39
C CYS A 159 14.51 8.98 41.05
N CYS A 160 15.40 8.68 40.11
CA CYS A 160 16.12 7.43 40.03
C CYS A 160 15.27 6.21 39.66
N SER A 161 14.26 6.41 38.82
CA SER A 161 13.41 5.33 38.32
C SER A 161 13.11 5.49 36.84
N VAL A 162 12.90 4.36 36.17
CA VAL A 162 12.22 4.32 34.87
C VAL A 162 10.75 4.71 35.07
N SER A 163 10.25 5.57 34.19
CA SER A 163 8.81 5.81 34.05
C SER A 163 8.41 5.51 32.61
N ALA A 164 7.89 4.31 32.39
CA ALA A 164 7.44 3.87 31.07
C ALA A 164 6.10 4.52 30.70
N ASN A 165 5.92 4.81 29.42
CA ASN A 165 4.64 5.14 28.78
C ASN A 165 3.94 6.31 29.46
N VAL A 166 4.70 7.36 29.78
CA VAL A 166 4.20 8.54 30.49
C VAL A 166 3.28 9.39 29.64
N TRP A 167 3.34 9.22 28.32
CA TRP A 167 2.44 9.85 27.37
C TRP A 167 2.35 9.03 26.08
N SER A 168 1.19 9.10 25.42
CA SER A 168 1.04 8.66 24.04
C SER A 168 0.14 9.60 23.23
N GLY A 169 0.39 9.69 21.92
CA GLY A 169 -0.43 10.50 21.02
C GLY A 169 0.31 10.95 19.75
N SER A 170 -0.36 11.77 18.94
CA SER A 170 0.19 12.28 17.69
C SER A 170 1.20 13.41 17.93
N LEU A 171 2.30 13.40 17.18
CA LEU A 171 3.23 14.53 17.07
C LEU A 171 3.51 14.82 15.58
N ASP A 172 3.85 16.06 15.31
CA ASP A 172 4.20 16.57 13.99
C ASP A 172 5.34 17.61 14.06
N GLY A 173 5.61 18.25 12.93
CA GLY A 173 6.67 19.24 12.81
C GLY A 173 6.49 20.47 13.71
N ASP A 174 5.25 20.79 14.08
CA ASP A 174 4.90 21.97 14.88
C ASP A 174 4.79 21.65 16.38
N SER A 175 4.74 20.36 16.74
CA SER A 175 4.66 19.92 18.13
C SER A 175 5.87 20.36 18.96
N GLU A 176 5.63 20.87 20.17
CA GLU A 176 6.62 21.41 21.08
C GLU A 176 6.77 20.53 22.32
N ILE A 177 7.98 20.05 22.60
CA ILE A 177 8.28 19.26 23.79
C ILE A 177 9.23 20.00 24.72
N ILE A 178 8.84 20.05 26.00
CA ILE A 178 9.68 20.57 27.08
C ILE A 178 9.86 19.49 28.14
N PHE A 179 11.10 19.09 28.38
CA PHE A 179 11.47 18.25 29.51
C PHE A 179 12.34 19.02 30.48
N ILE A 180 11.93 19.08 31.74
CA ILE A 180 12.64 19.78 32.79
C ILE A 180 13.06 18.75 33.83
N TRP A 181 14.33 18.76 34.23
CA TRP A 181 14.74 18.10 35.46
C TRP A 181 15.60 19.02 36.33
N SER A 182 15.62 18.74 37.62
CA SER A 182 16.42 19.44 38.62
C SER A 182 17.39 18.49 39.27
N GLU A 183 18.64 18.91 39.38
CA GLU A 183 19.70 18.22 40.11
C GLU A 183 19.87 18.80 41.52
N ARG A 184 19.93 17.91 42.53
CA ARG A 184 20.30 18.20 43.90
C ARG A 184 21.15 17.07 44.52
N ALA A 185 22.45 17.24 44.34
CA ALA A 185 23.51 16.43 44.90
C ALA A 185 23.55 14.98 44.43
N GLY A 186 24.73 14.55 43.98
CA GLY A 186 24.96 13.16 43.59
C GLY A 186 25.15 13.03 42.09
N GLN A 187 24.38 12.15 41.47
CA GLN A 187 24.44 11.93 40.03
C GLN A 187 23.30 12.68 39.37
N SER A 188 23.56 13.24 38.18
CA SER A 188 22.57 13.96 37.38
C SER A 188 22.39 13.33 36.02
N TYR A 189 21.13 13.13 35.63
CA TYR A 189 20.76 12.72 34.28
C TYR A 189 19.31 13.04 33.96
N GLY A 190 19.06 13.38 32.70
CA GLY A 190 17.74 13.40 32.09
C GLY A 190 17.75 12.52 30.84
N ARG A 191 16.78 11.62 30.72
CA ARG A 191 16.65 10.69 29.60
C ARG A 191 15.21 10.61 29.14
N MET A 192 15.03 10.50 27.83
CA MET A 192 13.72 10.32 27.23
C MET A 192 13.83 9.40 26.02
N LEU A 193 12.98 8.38 26.02
CA LEU A 193 12.83 7.42 24.94
C LEU A 193 11.51 7.71 24.21
N PHE A 194 11.61 7.94 22.91
CA PHE A 194 10.48 7.91 22.00
C PHE A 194 10.46 6.57 21.30
N GLU A 195 9.30 5.93 21.33
CA GLU A 195 8.96 4.83 20.47
C GLU A 195 7.87 5.33 19.53
N ASN A 196 8.15 5.29 18.22
CA ASN A 196 7.06 5.35 17.26
C ASN A 196 6.39 3.99 17.36
N ILE A 197 5.20 3.93 17.96
CA ILE A 197 4.37 2.75 17.81
C ILE A 197 3.80 2.92 16.41
N PRO A 198 4.22 2.12 15.42
CA PRO A 198 3.55 2.18 14.13
C PRO A 198 2.08 2.00 14.44
N ALA A 199 1.23 2.93 13.99
CA ALA A 199 -0.21 2.73 14.09
C ALA A 199 -0.46 1.30 13.63
N GLY A 200 -0.94 0.43 14.55
CA GLY A 200 -1.23 -0.96 14.20
C GLY A 200 -2.02 -0.92 12.89
N PRO A 201 -1.74 -1.82 11.92
CA PRO A 201 -2.20 -1.67 10.56
C PRO A 201 -3.67 -1.30 10.55
N THR A 202 -3.99 -0.03 10.30
CA THR A 202 -5.38 0.38 10.19
C THR A 202 -5.83 -0.20 8.88
N THR A 203 -6.73 -1.18 8.92
CA THR A 203 -7.33 -1.70 7.71
C THR A 203 -7.83 -0.51 6.88
N PRO A 204 -7.31 -0.29 5.67
CA PRO A 204 -7.84 0.75 4.80
C PRO A 204 -9.33 0.46 4.53
N PRO A 205 -10.15 1.46 4.14
CA PRO A 205 -11.51 1.16 3.71
C PRO A 205 -11.47 0.10 2.60
N GLU A 206 -12.48 -0.77 2.60
CA GLU A 206 -12.62 -1.79 1.55
C GLU A 206 -12.62 -1.13 0.18
N ASP A 207 -11.77 -1.66 -0.70
CA ASP A 207 -11.73 -1.27 -2.09
C ASP A 207 -12.30 -2.41 -2.95
N THR A 208 -13.55 -2.22 -3.39
CA THR A 208 -14.29 -3.18 -4.21
C THR A 208 -13.97 -3.06 -5.70
N SER A 209 -12.98 -2.26 -6.11
CA SER A 209 -12.59 -2.20 -7.51
C SER A 209 -12.06 -3.55 -7.99
N PHE A 210 -12.11 -3.77 -9.28
CA PHE A 210 -11.36 -4.85 -9.91
C PHE A 210 -9.89 -4.43 -10.05
N GLY A 211 -8.98 -5.39 -9.97
CA GLY A 211 -7.56 -5.17 -10.33
C GLY A 211 -7.41 -5.15 -11.85
N ASN A 212 -6.62 -4.23 -12.39
CA ASN A 212 -6.44 -4.07 -13.83
C ASN A 212 -5.28 -4.96 -14.33
N PHE A 213 -5.59 -5.98 -15.12
CA PHE A 213 -4.67 -7.04 -15.57
C PHE A 213 -3.97 -7.80 -14.42
N GLU A 214 -4.50 -7.73 -13.21
CA GLU A 214 -4.06 -8.48 -12.02
C GLU A 214 -5.24 -8.76 -11.09
N TRP A 215 -5.12 -9.78 -10.24
CA TRP A 215 -6.15 -10.07 -9.24
C TRP A 215 -5.99 -9.17 -8.03
N LYS A 216 -7.03 -8.43 -7.68
CA LYS A 216 -7.14 -7.75 -6.40
C LYS A 216 -7.89 -8.63 -5.42
N VAL A 217 -7.29 -8.91 -4.27
CA VAL A 217 -7.87 -9.80 -3.27
C VAL A 217 -8.27 -9.03 -2.04
N GLY A 218 -9.56 -9.03 -1.71
CA GLY A 218 -10.08 -8.51 -0.44
C GLY A 218 -10.23 -9.64 0.57
N VAL A 219 -9.80 -9.42 1.81
CA VAL A 219 -9.76 -10.44 2.88
C VAL A 219 -10.63 -10.00 4.06
N TYR A 220 -11.40 -10.92 4.62
CA TYR A 220 -12.38 -10.66 5.67
C TYR A 220 -12.25 -11.65 6.83
N ASP A 221 -12.37 -11.16 8.05
CA ASP A 221 -12.64 -11.98 9.22
C ASP A 221 -14.13 -12.37 9.22
N GLY A 222 -14.38 -13.66 9.43
CA GLY A 222 -15.71 -14.27 9.33
C GLY A 222 -16.00 -14.93 7.98
N ALA A 223 -16.82 -15.97 8.03
CA ALA A 223 -17.15 -16.83 6.89
C ALA A 223 -18.10 -16.20 5.87
N ASN A 224 -18.65 -15.00 6.11
CA ASN A 224 -19.65 -14.39 5.24
C ASN A 224 -19.31 -12.93 4.89
N PHE A 225 -18.04 -12.65 4.61
CA PHE A 225 -17.54 -11.31 4.28
C PHE A 225 -17.88 -10.29 5.38
N ASP A 226 -17.77 -10.73 6.64
CA ASP A 226 -18.36 -10.02 7.78
C ASP A 226 -17.59 -8.73 8.11
N THR A 227 -16.28 -8.82 8.27
CA THR A 227 -15.41 -7.66 8.58
C THR A 227 -14.22 -7.63 7.63
N TYR A 228 -14.05 -6.58 6.84
CA TYR A 228 -12.88 -6.39 5.98
C TYR A 228 -11.61 -6.19 6.82
N TYR A 229 -10.52 -6.89 6.49
CA TYR A 229 -9.25 -6.88 7.23
C TYR A 229 -8.07 -6.36 6.41
N GLY A 230 -8.15 -6.44 5.07
CA GLY A 230 -7.12 -5.92 4.19
C GLY A 230 -7.15 -6.53 2.80
N SER A 231 -6.09 -6.27 2.04
CA SER A 231 -5.97 -6.72 0.65
C SER A 231 -4.55 -7.00 0.21
N TYR A 232 -4.42 -7.70 -0.91
CA TYR A 232 -3.18 -7.83 -1.68
C TYR A 232 -3.48 -7.94 -3.18
N ASN A 233 -2.45 -7.74 -4.01
CA ASN A 233 -2.53 -7.91 -5.47
C ASN A 233 -1.74 -9.16 -5.90
N HIS A 234 -2.40 -10.06 -6.62
CA HIS A 234 -1.87 -11.33 -7.10
C HIS A 234 -1.73 -11.32 -8.63
N LYS A 235 -0.52 -11.61 -9.10
CA LYS A 235 -0.16 -11.70 -10.52
C LYS A 235 -0.65 -13.00 -11.15
N GLY A 236 -0.71 -12.99 -12.48
CA GLY A 236 -1.10 -14.16 -13.28
C GLY A 236 -2.61 -14.21 -13.52
N VAL A 237 -2.99 -15.13 -14.42
CA VAL A 237 -4.38 -15.39 -14.81
C VAL A 237 -4.88 -16.64 -14.06
N SER A 238 -4.18 -17.76 -14.23
CA SER A 238 -4.28 -18.96 -13.38
C SER A 238 -3.45 -18.80 -12.09
N PHE A 239 -3.89 -19.44 -11.00
CA PHE A 239 -3.16 -19.40 -9.73
C PHE A 239 -3.49 -20.56 -8.77
N ASN A 240 -2.58 -20.79 -7.82
CA ASN A 240 -2.81 -21.60 -6.62
C ASN A 240 -2.57 -20.73 -5.36
N THR A 241 -3.52 -20.69 -4.43
CA THR A 241 -3.33 -19.98 -3.16
C THR A 241 -2.22 -20.58 -2.30
N GLU A 242 -1.90 -21.87 -2.44
CA GLU A 242 -0.79 -22.51 -1.73
C GLU A 242 0.59 -21.92 -2.08
N ASP A 243 0.69 -21.20 -3.20
CA ASP A 243 1.91 -20.46 -3.57
C ASP A 243 2.07 -19.16 -2.76
N LEU A 244 1.04 -18.76 -2.00
CA LEU A 244 0.99 -17.52 -1.22
C LEU A 244 0.95 -17.76 0.29
N TRP A 245 0.25 -18.80 0.74
CA TRP A 245 0.04 -19.14 2.16
C TRP A 245 -0.29 -20.64 2.26
N ALA A 246 0.02 -21.30 3.39
CA ALA A 246 -0.18 -22.74 3.50
C ALA A 246 -1.67 -23.11 3.56
N ASP A 247 -2.02 -24.32 3.15
CA ASP A 247 -3.39 -24.83 3.20
C ASP A 247 -4.03 -24.83 4.60
N SER A 248 -3.26 -24.64 5.66
CA SER A 248 -3.73 -24.54 7.06
C SER A 248 -3.68 -23.12 7.62
N ASP A 249 -3.32 -22.14 6.79
CA ASP A 249 -3.23 -20.72 7.12
C ASP A 249 -4.40 -19.95 6.43
N ASN A 250 -4.31 -18.62 6.46
CA ASN A 250 -5.32 -17.72 5.92
C ASN A 250 -4.69 -16.66 4.98
N PRO A 251 -5.51 -15.93 4.20
CA PRO A 251 -5.01 -14.96 3.23
C PRO A 251 -4.27 -13.74 3.80
N THR A 252 -4.26 -13.51 5.12
CA THR A 252 -3.42 -12.45 5.73
C THR A 252 -1.95 -12.82 5.78
N ASP A 253 -1.63 -14.11 5.63
CA ASP A 253 -0.26 -14.64 5.57
C ASP A 253 0.30 -14.66 4.14
N ALA A 254 -0.46 -14.12 3.17
CA ALA A 254 -0.07 -14.02 1.77
C ALA A 254 1.33 -13.39 1.62
N SER A 255 2.29 -14.24 1.31
CA SER A 255 3.70 -13.89 1.15
C SER A 255 4.28 -14.71 -0.01
N GLY A 256 4.83 -14.03 -1.01
CA GLY A 256 5.35 -14.71 -2.19
C GLY A 256 6.18 -13.74 -3.03
N PRO A 257 7.51 -13.89 -3.10
CA PRO A 257 8.39 -12.89 -3.71
C PRO A 257 8.21 -12.73 -5.23
N THR A 258 7.50 -13.65 -5.89
CA THR A 258 7.26 -13.63 -7.34
C THR A 258 5.79 -13.51 -7.74
N SER A 259 4.86 -13.94 -6.88
CA SER A 259 3.43 -14.05 -7.22
C SER A 259 2.65 -12.80 -6.84
N LEU A 260 3.14 -11.98 -5.90
CA LEU A 260 2.48 -10.74 -5.50
C LEU A 260 3.05 -9.53 -6.26
N THR A 261 2.18 -8.56 -6.59
CA THR A 261 2.61 -7.22 -7.02
C THR A 261 3.07 -6.42 -5.81
N ASP A 262 2.27 -6.45 -4.75
CA ASP A 262 2.54 -5.84 -3.45
C ASP A 262 2.25 -6.84 -2.33
N GLY A 263 2.94 -6.73 -1.19
CA GLY A 263 2.64 -7.56 -0.02
C GLY A 263 1.26 -7.26 0.58
N TYR A 264 0.80 -8.10 1.52
CA TYR A 264 -0.46 -7.88 2.23
C TYR A 264 -0.50 -6.50 2.92
N VAL A 265 -1.59 -5.76 2.70
CA VAL A 265 -1.87 -4.46 3.32
C VAL A 265 -3.14 -4.57 4.14
N GLY A 266 -3.01 -4.57 5.46
CA GLY A 266 -4.14 -4.66 6.38
C GLY A 266 -3.77 -5.20 7.75
N THR A 267 -4.78 -5.41 8.58
CA THR A 267 -4.63 -6.07 9.88
C THR A 267 -4.50 -7.57 9.68
N THR A 268 -3.54 -8.20 10.36
CA THR A 268 -3.35 -9.65 10.37
C THR A 268 -4.03 -10.29 11.59
N GLY A 269 -4.05 -11.62 11.66
CA GLY A 269 -4.56 -12.34 12.83
C GLY A 269 -6.07 -12.59 12.79
N ILE A 270 -6.62 -12.78 11.59
CA ILE A 270 -7.90 -13.47 11.44
C ILE A 270 -7.74 -14.95 11.79
N SER A 271 -8.85 -15.66 11.95
CA SER A 271 -8.82 -17.08 12.25
C SER A 271 -8.46 -17.89 10.99
N ASP A 272 -7.62 -18.91 11.13
CA ASP A 272 -7.24 -19.86 10.04
C ASP A 272 -8.42 -20.70 9.57
N ASP A 273 -9.41 -20.87 10.44
CA ASP A 273 -10.75 -21.35 10.08
C ASP A 273 -11.73 -20.18 10.11
N ARG A 274 -12.79 -20.22 9.30
CA ARG A 274 -13.90 -19.25 9.37
C ARG A 274 -13.52 -17.83 8.94
N HIS A 275 -12.82 -17.70 7.82
CA HIS A 275 -12.55 -16.46 7.11
C HIS A 275 -13.22 -16.45 5.72
N SER A 276 -13.12 -15.34 5.02
CA SER A 276 -13.57 -15.26 3.63
C SER A 276 -12.71 -14.30 2.83
N TYR A 277 -12.69 -14.51 1.51
CA TYR A 277 -11.87 -13.69 0.62
C TYR A 277 -12.49 -13.62 -0.77
N VAL A 278 -12.19 -12.53 -1.47
CA VAL A 278 -12.72 -12.28 -2.81
C VAL A 278 -11.60 -11.87 -3.75
N TYR A 279 -11.45 -12.59 -4.85
CA TYR A 279 -10.60 -12.25 -5.97
C TYR A 279 -11.40 -11.44 -6.99
N ARG A 280 -10.88 -10.28 -7.42
CA ARG A 280 -11.50 -9.41 -8.44
C ARG A 280 -10.47 -9.00 -9.49
N ARG A 281 -10.71 -9.34 -10.75
CA ARG A 281 -9.86 -8.95 -11.88
C ARG A 281 -10.70 -8.41 -13.03
N GLU A 282 -10.26 -7.29 -13.58
CA GLU A 282 -10.70 -6.72 -14.84
C GLU A 282 -9.50 -6.73 -15.79
N GLY A 283 -9.74 -7.00 -17.06
CA GLY A 283 -8.68 -6.97 -18.05
C GLY A 283 -7.97 -8.30 -18.24
N PHE A 284 -8.18 -8.85 -19.43
CA PHE A 284 -7.59 -10.06 -19.94
C PHE A 284 -7.00 -9.77 -21.32
N ASP A 285 -5.93 -10.48 -21.65
CA ASP A 285 -5.51 -10.53 -23.05
C ASP A 285 -6.66 -11.12 -23.85
N CYS A 286 -6.88 -10.60 -25.04
CA CYS A 286 -8.10 -10.91 -25.77
C CYS A 286 -8.08 -12.38 -26.26
N GLY A 287 -9.10 -13.16 -25.91
CA GLY A 287 -9.17 -14.58 -26.29
C GLY A 287 -10.45 -15.29 -25.86
N TYR A 288 -10.61 -16.51 -26.34
CA TYR A 288 -11.58 -17.48 -25.83
C TYR A 288 -10.90 -18.31 -24.74
N TYR A 289 -11.51 -18.35 -23.57
CA TYR A 289 -10.93 -18.95 -22.38
C TYR A 289 -11.76 -20.12 -21.89
N ASN A 290 -11.09 -21.04 -21.21
CA ASN A 290 -11.71 -22.08 -20.40
C ASN A 290 -11.28 -21.92 -18.94
N LEU A 291 -12.22 -22.08 -18.01
CA LEU A 291 -12.03 -21.97 -16.58
C LEU A 291 -12.26 -23.34 -15.91
N ASP A 292 -11.22 -23.84 -15.27
CA ASP A 292 -11.24 -24.99 -14.39
C ASP A 292 -11.06 -24.56 -12.93
N ILE A 293 -11.81 -25.20 -12.03
CA ILE A 293 -11.59 -25.11 -10.58
C ILE A 293 -10.90 -26.39 -10.14
N LEU A 294 -9.57 -26.34 -10.05
CA LEU A 294 -8.75 -27.50 -9.73
C LEU A 294 -8.86 -27.90 -8.27
N ARG A 295 -8.98 -26.91 -7.36
CA ARG A 295 -9.20 -27.11 -5.92
C ARG A 295 -9.99 -25.96 -5.33
N HIS A 296 -10.83 -26.28 -4.36
CA HIS A 296 -11.37 -25.28 -3.42
C HIS A 296 -11.77 -25.96 -2.10
N ASP A 297 -11.45 -25.35 -0.96
CA ASP A 297 -12.06 -25.76 0.33
C ASP A 297 -13.22 -24.83 0.69
N ASP A 298 -14.24 -25.44 1.27
CA ASP A 298 -15.57 -24.89 1.49
C ASP A 298 -16.22 -24.20 0.27
N ALA A 299 -16.97 -23.12 0.49
CA ALA A 299 -17.96 -22.61 -0.45
C ALA A 299 -17.35 -21.58 -1.41
N ILE A 300 -17.71 -21.71 -2.69
CA ILE A 300 -17.21 -20.89 -3.80
C ILE A 300 -18.38 -20.35 -4.64
N GLU A 301 -18.23 -19.12 -5.12
CA GLU A 301 -19.05 -18.52 -6.18
C GLU A 301 -18.12 -17.86 -7.20
N VAL A 302 -18.30 -18.19 -8.49
CA VAL A 302 -17.57 -17.60 -9.62
C VAL A 302 -18.55 -16.78 -10.44
N ILE A 303 -18.18 -15.53 -10.69
CA ILE A 303 -18.97 -14.54 -11.40
C ILE A 303 -18.13 -14.01 -12.56
N VAL A 304 -18.65 -14.08 -13.78
CA VAL A 304 -18.04 -13.51 -14.99
C VAL A 304 -18.99 -12.45 -15.54
N ASP A 305 -18.50 -11.23 -15.74
CA ASP A 305 -19.28 -10.06 -16.22
C ASP A 305 -20.61 -9.86 -15.46
N GLY A 306 -20.57 -10.07 -14.15
CA GLY A 306 -21.72 -9.93 -13.25
C GLY A 306 -22.70 -11.11 -13.26
N VAL A 307 -22.42 -12.17 -14.01
CA VAL A 307 -23.23 -13.40 -14.07
C VAL A 307 -22.57 -14.51 -13.28
N THR A 308 -23.28 -15.10 -12.31
CA THR A 308 -22.80 -16.31 -11.61
C THR A 308 -22.76 -17.50 -12.57
N VAL A 309 -21.56 -17.96 -12.91
CA VAL A 309 -21.32 -19.09 -13.84
C VAL A 309 -21.13 -20.42 -13.08
N TYR A 310 -20.63 -20.35 -11.84
CA TYR A 310 -20.49 -21.51 -10.98
C TYR A 310 -20.71 -21.15 -9.51
N GLN A 311 -21.32 -22.07 -8.76
CA GLN A 311 -21.45 -21.94 -7.30
C GLN A 311 -21.50 -23.30 -6.63
N LYS A 312 -20.92 -23.39 -5.43
CA LYS A 312 -20.99 -24.57 -4.58
C LYS A 312 -20.94 -24.16 -3.11
N THR A 313 -21.77 -24.77 -2.27
CA THR A 313 -21.90 -24.42 -0.85
C THR A 313 -21.09 -25.31 0.10
N THR A 314 -20.23 -26.16 -0.45
CA THR A 314 -19.40 -27.14 0.27
C THR A 314 -18.09 -27.29 -0.48
N TRP A 315 -17.06 -27.82 0.19
CA TRP A 315 -15.75 -28.10 -0.40
C TRP A 315 -15.76 -29.05 -1.62
N ASP A 316 -14.65 -29.07 -2.35
CA ASP A 316 -14.44 -29.81 -3.60
C ASP A 316 -14.44 -31.34 -3.47
N ASN A 317 -14.36 -31.89 -2.25
CA ASN A 317 -14.13 -33.32 -1.99
C ASN A 317 -12.82 -33.85 -2.60
N ARG A 318 -11.79 -33.00 -2.75
CA ARG A 318 -10.53 -33.25 -3.46
C ARG A 318 -10.73 -33.70 -4.91
N VAL A 319 -11.77 -33.21 -5.56
CA VAL A 319 -12.07 -33.50 -6.97
C VAL A 319 -12.19 -32.18 -7.72
N ALA A 320 -11.33 -32.00 -8.72
CA ALA A 320 -11.39 -30.86 -9.63
C ALA A 320 -12.75 -30.79 -10.34
N THR A 321 -13.26 -29.58 -10.51
CA THR A 321 -14.41 -29.31 -11.37
C THR A 321 -13.88 -28.64 -12.62
N LEU A 322 -13.85 -29.40 -13.71
CA LEU A 322 -13.37 -28.92 -14.99
C LEU A 322 -14.52 -28.25 -15.77
N ASP A 323 -14.17 -27.34 -16.67
CA ASP A 323 -15.08 -26.72 -17.63
C ASP A 323 -16.26 -26.03 -16.93
N VAL A 324 -15.97 -25.24 -15.88
CA VAL A 324 -17.02 -24.54 -15.12
C VAL A 324 -17.52 -23.30 -15.86
N TRP A 325 -16.71 -22.78 -16.76
CA TRP A 325 -17.05 -21.69 -17.65
C TRP A 325 -16.09 -21.67 -18.85
N ASP A 326 -16.62 -21.33 -20.00
CA ASP A 326 -15.86 -20.99 -21.19
C ASP A 326 -16.48 -19.78 -21.86
N GLY A 327 -15.67 -19.01 -22.58
CA GLY A 327 -16.16 -17.84 -23.29
C GLY A 327 -15.10 -16.80 -23.58
N TYR A 328 -15.55 -15.71 -24.17
CA TYR A 328 -14.72 -14.58 -24.53
C TYR A 328 -14.33 -13.72 -23.32
N LEU A 329 -13.04 -13.38 -23.21
CA LEU A 329 -12.56 -12.35 -22.29
C LEU A 329 -11.72 -11.31 -23.03
N ASP A 330 -11.84 -10.06 -22.61
CA ASP A 330 -11.05 -8.94 -23.12
C ASP A 330 -10.56 -7.99 -22.02
N ALA A 331 -10.06 -6.83 -22.43
CA ALA A 331 -9.57 -5.77 -21.54
C ALA A 331 -10.65 -5.18 -20.60
N ASN A 332 -11.94 -5.40 -20.88
CA ASN A 332 -13.09 -4.90 -20.13
C ASN A 332 -13.82 -6.01 -19.36
N SER A 333 -13.58 -7.28 -19.68
CA SER A 333 -14.18 -8.41 -18.96
C SER A 333 -13.76 -8.43 -17.50
N GLN A 334 -14.67 -8.84 -16.63
CA GLN A 334 -14.54 -8.87 -15.18
C GLN A 334 -14.80 -10.27 -14.63
N ILE A 335 -13.89 -10.77 -13.78
CA ILE A 335 -14.09 -12.00 -13.01
C ILE A 335 -14.01 -11.69 -11.52
N GLU A 336 -15.03 -12.14 -10.78
CA GLU A 336 -15.08 -12.14 -9.31
C GLU A 336 -15.21 -13.58 -8.80
N ILE A 337 -14.30 -14.00 -7.91
CA ILE A 337 -14.36 -15.31 -7.24
C ILE A 337 -14.47 -15.08 -5.74
N ARG A 338 -15.55 -15.58 -5.15
CA ARG A 338 -15.88 -15.42 -3.74
C ARG A 338 -15.70 -16.73 -3.00
N MET A 339 -14.83 -16.72 -2.01
CA MET A 339 -14.53 -17.87 -1.16
C MET A 339 -15.02 -17.63 0.26
N ARG A 340 -15.66 -18.65 0.83
CA ARG A 340 -16.11 -18.66 2.21
C ARG A 340 -15.60 -19.93 2.88
N GLU A 341 -14.59 -19.74 3.72
CA GLU A 341 -14.12 -20.78 4.62
C GLU A 341 -15.01 -20.79 5.85
N THR A 342 -15.54 -21.95 6.20
CA THR A 342 -16.57 -22.07 7.22
C THR A 342 -16.04 -22.72 8.49
N GLN A 343 -15.95 -24.04 8.54
CA GLN A 343 -15.59 -24.74 9.77
C GLN A 343 -14.65 -25.90 9.50
N GLY A 344 -13.40 -25.74 9.91
CA GLY A 344 -12.42 -26.80 10.04
C GLY A 344 -12.00 -27.36 8.69
N GLY A 345 -10.74 -27.29 8.34
CA GLY A 345 -10.29 -27.90 7.09
C GLY A 345 -9.00 -27.30 6.58
N ASP A 346 -8.78 -27.50 5.30
CA ASP A 346 -7.80 -26.73 4.57
C ASP A 346 -8.47 -25.38 4.19
N SER A 347 -7.70 -24.37 3.81
CA SER A 347 -8.19 -23.25 3.02
C SER A 347 -7.41 -23.22 1.72
N ILE A 348 -8.10 -23.31 0.60
CA ILE A 348 -7.44 -23.41 -0.70
C ILE A 348 -8.35 -22.92 -1.82
N LEU A 349 -7.74 -22.29 -2.81
CA LEU A 349 -8.32 -22.05 -4.12
C LEU A 349 -7.23 -22.26 -5.18
N THR A 350 -7.50 -23.15 -6.13
CA THR A 350 -6.68 -23.32 -7.32
C THR A 350 -7.57 -23.20 -8.54
N ILE A 351 -7.27 -22.22 -9.37
CA ILE A 351 -7.98 -21.92 -10.61
C ILE A 351 -7.01 -22.05 -11.77
N ASP A 352 -7.46 -22.72 -12.83
CA ASP A 352 -6.80 -22.66 -14.13
C ASP A 352 -7.72 -21.95 -15.13
N LEU A 353 -7.29 -20.79 -15.60
CA LEU A 353 -7.99 -19.99 -16.60
C LEU A 353 -7.07 -19.87 -17.82
N THR A 354 -7.32 -20.71 -18.80
CA THR A 354 -6.45 -20.91 -19.96
C THR A 354 -7.11 -20.40 -21.22
N ALA A 355 -6.40 -19.58 -22.00
CA ALA A 355 -6.83 -19.23 -23.35
C ALA A 355 -6.75 -20.47 -24.23
N THR A 356 -7.85 -20.83 -24.88
CA THR A 356 -7.94 -21.96 -25.81
C THR A 356 -7.96 -21.50 -27.27
N TYR A 357 -8.25 -20.22 -27.51
CA TYR A 357 -8.20 -19.61 -28.84
C TYR A 357 -8.02 -18.09 -28.75
N GLY A 358 -7.50 -17.46 -29.81
CA GLY A 358 -7.35 -16.01 -29.94
C GLY A 358 -5.95 -15.52 -29.55
N GLN A 359 -5.73 -14.21 -29.59
CA GLN A 359 -4.39 -13.62 -29.47
C GLN A 359 -3.71 -13.91 -28.10
N ALA A 360 -4.49 -14.21 -27.06
CA ALA A 360 -3.99 -14.70 -25.78
C ALA A 360 -3.38 -16.12 -25.83
N ASN A 361 -3.80 -16.95 -26.79
CA ASN A 361 -3.31 -18.31 -27.03
C ASN A 361 -2.21 -18.34 -28.10
N ASP A 362 -2.47 -17.79 -29.29
CA ASP A 362 -1.51 -17.63 -30.39
C ASP A 362 -1.68 -16.25 -31.04
N PRO A 363 -0.60 -15.49 -31.29
CA PRO A 363 -0.69 -14.17 -31.91
C PRO A 363 -1.30 -14.15 -33.32
N ASN A 364 -1.48 -15.30 -33.98
CA ASN A 364 -2.11 -15.42 -35.29
C ASN A 364 -3.57 -15.91 -35.23
N GLU A 365 -4.15 -16.09 -34.04
CA GLU A 365 -5.56 -16.41 -33.86
C GLU A 365 -6.38 -15.16 -33.58
N TYR A 366 -7.44 -14.96 -34.36
CA TYR A 366 -8.28 -13.77 -34.32
C TYR A 366 -9.74 -14.18 -34.11
N ILE A 367 -10.45 -13.44 -33.26
CA ILE A 367 -11.86 -13.71 -32.97
C ILE A 367 -12.68 -12.53 -33.48
N TRP A 368 -13.63 -12.81 -34.36
CA TRP A 368 -14.67 -11.85 -34.71
C TRP A 368 -15.73 -11.82 -33.61
N ILE A 369 -15.85 -10.67 -32.95
CA ILE A 369 -16.83 -10.41 -31.89
C ILE A 369 -18.01 -9.58 -32.38
N GLY A 370 -17.89 -8.95 -33.55
CA GLY A 370 -18.97 -8.17 -34.16
C GLY A 370 -19.51 -7.05 -33.28
N GLY A 371 -18.62 -6.34 -32.58
CA GLY A 371 -19.00 -5.34 -31.57
C GLY A 371 -19.49 -3.99 -32.11
N ALA A 372 -19.32 -3.69 -33.41
CA ALA A 372 -19.66 -2.39 -33.99
C ALA A 372 -20.54 -2.45 -35.25
N ASP A 373 -20.15 -3.23 -36.24
CA ASP A 373 -20.84 -3.36 -37.53
C ASP A 373 -20.40 -4.64 -38.28
N THR A 374 -20.76 -4.77 -39.56
CA THR A 374 -20.45 -5.94 -40.39
C THR A 374 -19.15 -5.82 -41.19
N ASP A 375 -18.39 -4.72 -41.06
CA ASP A 375 -17.19 -4.48 -41.89
C ASP A 375 -15.96 -5.22 -41.32
N PRO A 376 -15.38 -6.20 -42.05
CA PRO A 376 -14.23 -6.97 -41.59
C PRO A 376 -12.95 -6.14 -41.43
N THR A 377 -12.91 -4.90 -41.93
CA THR A 377 -11.77 -4.00 -41.78
C THR A 377 -11.85 -3.10 -40.54
N ASN A 378 -13.00 -3.09 -39.86
CA ASN A 378 -13.20 -2.31 -38.64
C ASN A 378 -12.65 -3.07 -37.43
N ALA A 379 -11.59 -2.54 -36.82
CA ALA A 379 -10.93 -3.13 -35.65
C ALA A 379 -11.87 -3.34 -34.44
N ALA A 380 -12.96 -2.55 -34.32
CA ALA A 380 -13.92 -2.69 -33.23
C ALA A 380 -14.77 -3.98 -33.32
N ASN A 381 -14.73 -4.70 -34.44
CA ASN A 381 -15.39 -5.99 -34.59
C ASN A 381 -14.50 -7.17 -34.25
N TRP A 382 -13.22 -6.92 -33.98
CA TRP A 382 -12.25 -7.95 -33.69
C TRP A 382 -11.80 -7.88 -32.25
N CYS A 383 -11.56 -9.06 -31.69
CA CYS A 383 -10.79 -9.23 -30.49
C CYS A 383 -9.36 -8.72 -30.71
N ASP A 384 -9.06 -7.52 -30.20
CA ASP A 384 -7.78 -6.80 -30.27
C ASP A 384 -7.40 -6.23 -31.67
N ALA A 385 -7.15 -7.04 -32.70
CA ALA A 385 -6.66 -6.56 -34.00
C ALA A 385 -7.40 -7.12 -35.23
N VAL A 386 -7.36 -6.35 -36.33
CA VAL A 386 -7.83 -6.82 -37.65
C VAL A 386 -6.82 -7.85 -38.20
N PRO A 387 -7.26 -9.06 -38.62
CA PRO A 387 -6.36 -10.08 -39.13
C PRO A 387 -5.68 -9.65 -40.44
N PRO A 388 -4.42 -10.05 -40.67
CA PRO A 388 -3.78 -9.90 -41.97
C PRO A 388 -4.48 -10.77 -43.02
N ASN A 389 -4.61 -10.24 -44.24
CA ASN A 389 -5.20 -10.94 -45.38
C ASN A 389 -4.10 -11.54 -46.28
N ASP A 390 -3.31 -12.45 -45.72
CA ASP A 390 -2.17 -13.09 -46.37
C ASP A 390 -2.08 -14.60 -46.10
N GLY A 391 -3.19 -15.19 -45.61
CA GLY A 391 -3.28 -16.62 -45.36
C GLY A 391 -2.56 -17.12 -44.12
N THR A 392 -2.11 -16.22 -43.24
CA THR A 392 -1.46 -16.59 -41.97
C THR A 392 -2.39 -16.51 -40.76
N ALA A 393 -3.53 -15.81 -40.88
CA ALA A 393 -4.46 -15.60 -39.78
C ALA A 393 -5.43 -16.78 -39.63
N SER A 394 -5.45 -17.38 -38.44
CA SER A 394 -6.52 -18.28 -38.02
C SER A 394 -7.68 -17.46 -37.47
N ILE A 395 -8.90 -17.66 -37.96
CA ILE A 395 -10.06 -16.85 -37.58
C ILE A 395 -11.17 -17.73 -37.00
N SER A 396 -11.75 -17.31 -35.86
CA SER A 396 -13.05 -17.79 -35.38
C SER A 396 -14.10 -16.69 -35.48
N VAL A 397 -15.27 -17.01 -36.03
CA VAL A 397 -16.44 -16.12 -36.02
C VAL A 397 -17.38 -16.51 -34.89
N SER A 398 -17.48 -15.65 -33.88
CA SER A 398 -18.28 -15.94 -32.69
C SER A 398 -19.76 -16.08 -33.02
N GLY A 399 -20.40 -17.11 -32.46
CA GLY A 399 -21.85 -17.33 -32.55
C GLY A 399 -22.69 -16.28 -31.81
N ASP A 400 -22.08 -15.60 -30.83
CA ASP A 400 -22.72 -14.60 -29.98
C ASP A 400 -22.57 -13.16 -30.51
N ALA A 401 -21.93 -12.98 -31.67
CA ALA A 401 -21.70 -11.67 -32.27
C ALA A 401 -23.02 -10.97 -32.67
N ASP A 402 -23.16 -9.68 -32.33
CA ASP A 402 -24.32 -8.86 -32.70
C ASP A 402 -24.35 -8.55 -34.21
N PHE A 403 -23.18 -8.43 -34.83
CA PHE A 403 -23.01 -8.15 -36.25
C PHE A 403 -22.06 -9.17 -36.88
N PHE A 404 -22.53 -9.87 -37.92
CA PHE A 404 -21.72 -10.86 -38.64
C PHE A 404 -20.92 -10.24 -39.79
N PRO A 405 -19.73 -10.76 -40.12
CA PRO A 405 -18.85 -10.14 -41.11
C PRO A 405 -19.39 -10.27 -42.54
N VAL A 406 -19.29 -9.17 -43.28
CA VAL A 406 -19.65 -9.04 -44.70
C VAL A 406 -18.42 -8.57 -45.49
N TYR A 407 -17.78 -9.49 -46.20
CA TYR A 407 -16.59 -9.24 -46.99
C TYR A 407 -16.92 -8.57 -48.33
N SER A 408 -16.27 -7.45 -48.61
CA SER A 408 -16.31 -6.72 -49.89
C SER A 408 -14.99 -6.81 -50.67
N SER A 409 -14.19 -7.84 -50.36
CA SER A 409 -12.95 -8.24 -51.02
C SER A 409 -12.73 -9.73 -50.75
N SER A 410 -11.95 -10.42 -51.58
CA SER A 410 -11.54 -11.80 -51.28
C SER A 410 -10.71 -11.86 -49.99
N ALA A 411 -10.83 -12.97 -49.26
CA ALA A 411 -10.12 -13.21 -48.01
C ALA A 411 -9.21 -14.43 -48.12
N GLU A 412 -8.03 -14.36 -47.52
CA GLU A 412 -7.06 -15.45 -47.41
C GLU A 412 -6.74 -15.69 -45.93
N VAL A 413 -7.05 -16.89 -45.43
CA VAL A 413 -6.96 -17.28 -44.01
C VAL A 413 -6.18 -18.58 -43.86
N ASP A 414 -5.64 -18.82 -42.66
CA ASP A 414 -5.06 -20.11 -42.30
C ASP A 414 -6.18 -21.08 -41.88
N ASN A 415 -6.44 -21.24 -40.57
CA ASN A 415 -7.60 -21.99 -40.09
C ASN A 415 -8.84 -21.10 -40.04
N PHE A 416 -10.01 -21.66 -40.32
CA PHE A 416 -11.25 -20.89 -40.27
C PHE A 416 -12.38 -21.63 -39.58
N ILE A 417 -12.89 -21.03 -38.51
CA ILE A 417 -13.93 -21.57 -37.64
C ILE A 417 -15.15 -20.65 -37.75
N ILE A 418 -16.30 -21.22 -38.07
CA ILE A 418 -17.58 -20.53 -38.02
C ILE A 418 -18.40 -21.22 -36.94
N GLU A 419 -18.57 -20.57 -35.80
CA GLU A 419 -19.26 -21.17 -34.66
C GLU A 419 -20.76 -21.37 -34.92
N SER A 420 -21.40 -22.18 -34.08
CA SER A 420 -22.85 -22.38 -34.18
C SER A 420 -23.60 -21.06 -33.97
N GLY A 421 -24.54 -20.76 -34.87
CA GLY A 421 -25.27 -19.49 -34.86
C GLY A 421 -24.54 -18.35 -35.59
N ALA A 422 -23.25 -18.50 -35.91
CA ALA A 422 -22.50 -17.52 -36.67
C ALA A 422 -22.87 -17.53 -38.16
N GLN A 423 -22.68 -16.39 -38.80
CA GLN A 423 -22.81 -16.23 -40.24
C GLN A 423 -21.58 -15.51 -40.80
N ILE A 424 -21.17 -15.84 -42.02
CA ILE A 424 -20.25 -15.04 -42.82
C ILE A 424 -20.84 -14.84 -44.21
N THR A 425 -20.67 -13.62 -44.75
CA THR A 425 -21.11 -13.29 -46.11
C THR A 425 -19.96 -12.73 -46.94
N PHE A 426 -19.75 -13.26 -48.14
CA PHE A 426 -18.94 -12.67 -49.19
C PHE A 426 -19.86 -12.08 -50.26
N ASN A 427 -19.69 -10.79 -50.56
CA ASN A 427 -20.42 -10.15 -51.65
C ASN A 427 -20.06 -10.77 -53.00
N SER A 428 -20.94 -10.56 -54.00
CA SER A 428 -20.81 -11.15 -55.34
C SER A 428 -19.41 -10.98 -55.94
N GLY A 429 -18.78 -12.11 -56.30
CA GLY A 429 -17.49 -12.15 -57.00
C GLY A 429 -16.24 -12.09 -56.11
N PHE A 430 -16.37 -12.32 -54.80
CA PHE A 430 -15.25 -12.42 -53.88
C PHE A 430 -15.08 -13.85 -53.36
N ASP A 431 -13.82 -14.24 -53.21
CA ASP A 431 -13.42 -15.61 -52.88
C ASP A 431 -12.96 -15.71 -51.42
N LEU A 432 -13.04 -16.93 -50.88
CA LEU A 432 -12.43 -17.30 -49.60
C LEU A 432 -11.38 -18.38 -49.85
N ASP A 433 -10.13 -18.04 -49.61
CA ASP A 433 -8.97 -18.93 -49.72
C ASP A 433 -8.57 -19.41 -48.31
N VAL A 434 -8.67 -20.71 -48.08
CA VAL A 434 -8.33 -21.35 -46.80
C VAL A 434 -7.06 -22.16 -46.96
N ASN A 435 -6.01 -21.82 -46.19
CA ASN A 435 -4.71 -22.49 -46.20
C ASN A 435 -4.58 -23.60 -45.14
N GLY A 436 -5.38 -23.55 -44.07
CA GLY A 436 -5.42 -24.48 -42.94
C GLY A 436 -6.74 -25.25 -42.83
N ASP A 437 -7.10 -25.72 -41.64
CA ASP A 437 -8.32 -26.48 -41.42
C ASP A 437 -9.58 -25.58 -41.46
N PHE A 438 -10.72 -26.14 -41.89
CA PHE A 438 -12.00 -25.43 -41.96
C PHE A 438 -13.07 -26.14 -41.15
N ASP A 439 -13.56 -25.48 -40.11
CA ASP A 439 -14.59 -26.00 -39.21
C ASP A 439 -15.85 -25.14 -39.28
N ASN A 440 -16.90 -25.62 -39.94
CA ASN A 440 -18.13 -24.84 -40.12
C ASN A 440 -19.30 -25.42 -39.35
N HIS A 441 -19.68 -24.75 -38.27
CA HIS A 441 -20.91 -25.00 -37.51
C HIS A 441 -22.00 -23.96 -37.73
N GLY A 442 -21.75 -22.94 -38.57
CA GLY A 442 -22.67 -21.86 -38.88
C GLY A 442 -23.04 -21.78 -40.36
N THR A 443 -23.29 -20.56 -40.84
CA THR A 443 -23.70 -20.29 -42.22
C THR A 443 -22.63 -19.52 -42.98
N ILE A 444 -22.21 -20.06 -44.11
CA ILE A 444 -21.36 -19.35 -45.08
C ILE A 444 -22.15 -19.02 -46.33
N LEU A 445 -22.14 -17.75 -46.74
CA LEU A 445 -22.76 -17.28 -47.98
C LEU A 445 -21.70 -16.69 -48.90
N ILE A 446 -21.37 -17.39 -49.98
CA ILE A 446 -20.50 -16.89 -51.04
C ILE A 446 -21.35 -16.85 -52.32
N THR A 447 -21.57 -15.65 -52.87
CA THR A 447 -22.35 -15.47 -54.11
C THR A 447 -21.39 -15.20 -55.26
N ASP A 448 -21.53 -15.91 -56.39
CA ASP A 448 -20.69 -15.72 -57.60
C ASP A 448 -19.16 -15.71 -57.35
N GLY A 449 -18.70 -16.26 -56.22
CA GLY A 449 -17.29 -16.41 -55.84
C GLY A 449 -17.00 -17.84 -55.41
N GLU A 450 -15.75 -18.11 -55.07
CA GLU A 450 -15.26 -19.47 -54.81
C GLU A 450 -14.84 -19.67 -53.34
N LEU A 451 -15.18 -20.83 -52.78
CA LEU A 451 -14.49 -21.35 -51.59
C LEU A 451 -13.33 -22.22 -52.07
N GLN A 452 -12.09 -21.83 -51.75
CA GLN A 452 -10.88 -22.49 -52.22
C GLN A 452 -10.07 -23.08 -51.05
N PHE A 453 -9.65 -24.32 -51.21
CA PHE A 453 -8.70 -24.98 -50.30
C PHE A 453 -7.31 -24.98 -50.93
N THR A 454 -6.44 -24.06 -50.49
CA THR A 454 -5.16 -23.69 -51.13
C THR A 454 -3.92 -24.08 -50.31
N GLY A 455 -4.13 -24.75 -49.17
CA GLY A 455 -3.06 -25.15 -48.24
C GLY A 455 -1.97 -26.02 -48.86
N THR A 456 -0.79 -26.04 -48.22
CA THR A 456 0.34 -26.90 -48.62
C THR A 456 0.51 -28.14 -47.74
N THR A 457 -0.14 -28.16 -46.58
CA THR A 457 -0.28 -29.31 -45.68
C THR A 457 -1.66 -29.94 -45.84
N ALA A 458 -1.84 -31.19 -45.43
CA ALA A 458 -3.16 -31.82 -45.49
C ALA A 458 -4.17 -31.00 -44.66
N GLN A 459 -5.31 -30.67 -45.26
CA GLN A 459 -6.39 -29.92 -44.59
C GLN A 459 -7.52 -30.86 -44.18
N THR A 460 -8.18 -30.51 -43.10
CA THR A 460 -9.38 -31.19 -42.58
C THR A 460 -10.57 -30.24 -42.64
N LEU A 461 -11.69 -30.76 -43.11
CA LEU A 461 -12.98 -30.07 -43.11
C LEU A 461 -13.87 -30.75 -42.09
N THR A 462 -14.36 -30.00 -41.11
CA THR A 462 -15.25 -30.50 -40.05
C THR A 462 -16.51 -29.64 -39.93
N GLY A 463 -17.43 -30.03 -39.04
CA GLY A 463 -18.67 -29.31 -38.75
C GLY A 463 -19.91 -29.83 -39.49
N GLU A 464 -20.89 -28.96 -39.66
CA GLU A 464 -22.22 -29.24 -40.25
C GLU A 464 -22.26 -29.15 -41.78
N GLY A 465 -21.10 -28.88 -42.43
CA GLY A 465 -20.98 -28.73 -43.87
C GLY A 465 -21.32 -27.32 -44.36
N PHE A 466 -21.38 -27.11 -45.68
CA PHE A 466 -21.63 -25.81 -46.32
C PHE A 466 -22.27 -26.00 -47.70
N ASP A 467 -22.87 -24.94 -48.23
CA ASP A 467 -23.40 -24.88 -49.59
C ASP A 467 -22.82 -23.64 -50.29
N VAL A 468 -22.13 -23.85 -51.40
CA VAL A 468 -21.44 -22.80 -52.18
C VAL A 468 -21.66 -23.05 -53.66
N ASP A 469 -21.74 -21.97 -54.45
CA ASP A 469 -21.89 -22.08 -55.91
C ASP A 469 -20.67 -22.73 -56.56
N TYR A 470 -19.48 -22.41 -56.05
CA TYR A 470 -18.19 -22.88 -56.55
C TYR A 470 -17.27 -23.29 -55.40
N LEU A 471 -16.76 -24.52 -55.49
CA LEU A 471 -15.78 -25.10 -54.58
C LEU A 471 -14.55 -25.53 -55.39
N GLU A 472 -13.38 -24.98 -55.07
CA GLU A 472 -12.10 -25.44 -55.61
C GLU A 472 -11.27 -26.14 -54.52
N VAL A 473 -10.75 -27.32 -54.85
CA VAL A 473 -9.78 -28.04 -53.99
C VAL A 473 -8.44 -28.04 -54.71
N ASN A 474 -7.55 -27.14 -54.29
CA ASN A 474 -6.22 -26.93 -54.87
C ASN A 474 -5.09 -27.20 -53.86
N ASN A 475 -5.32 -28.15 -52.95
CA ASN A 475 -4.33 -28.59 -51.99
C ASN A 475 -3.57 -29.84 -52.50
N PRO A 476 -2.25 -29.76 -52.75
CA PRO A 476 -1.46 -30.89 -53.24
C PRO A 476 -1.24 -32.01 -52.21
N ALA A 477 -1.38 -31.72 -50.91
CA ALA A 477 -1.32 -32.69 -49.82
C ALA A 477 -2.67 -33.37 -49.53
N GLY A 478 -3.75 -32.84 -50.10
CA GLY A 478 -5.10 -33.39 -50.02
C GLY A 478 -5.96 -32.74 -48.95
N VAL A 479 -7.27 -32.97 -49.08
CA VAL A 479 -8.31 -32.50 -48.16
C VAL A 479 -9.12 -33.69 -47.67
N THR A 480 -9.32 -33.77 -46.36
CA THR A 480 -10.11 -34.82 -45.70
C THR A 480 -11.44 -34.25 -45.21
N LEU A 481 -12.52 -35.00 -45.44
CA LEU A 481 -13.89 -34.73 -45.01
C LEU A 481 -14.31 -35.66 -43.87
#